data_AF-A0A7M3XWR8-F1
#
_entry.id   AF-A0A7M3XWR8-F1
#
_cell.length_a   1.000
_cell.length_b   1.000
_cell.length_c   1.000
_cell.angle_alpha   90.00
_cell.angle_beta   90.00
_cell.angle_gamma   90.00
#
_symmetry.space_group_name_H-M   'P 1'
#
loop_
_entity.id
_entity.type
_entity.pdbx_description
1 polymer ?
#
loop_
_entity_poly.entity_id
_entity_poly.type
_entity_poly.pdbx_seq_one_letter_code
_entity_poly.pdbx_strand_id
1 'polypeptide(L)'
;MLEPHRDGAALTDKLLLEQLPSGISWSGKIAYLDRDGVINLGSENYVNSPDEVVILPDAAQCIGQLRRAGFRIVVVTNQSPVGRGHWDANNLHQIHKKIRKMLLEKDSDALLDLILYSPYAPWDGAWSRKPNPGMLEAGRQLIEAAERGLEFDNLTVKYDHEWTDRSDESGSVMVGDRGVDMSAASEFGVLGLRCDSNLGISDVIGTILGGVA
;
A
#
# COMPACT_ATOMS: atom_id res chain seq x y z
N MET A 1 -2.80 -7.74 -19.65
CA MET A 1 -1.91 -7.05 -18.70
C MET A 1 -1.87 -7.87 -17.41
N LEU A 2 -0.73 -8.05 -16.75
CA LEU A 2 -0.65 -8.83 -15.50
C LEU A 2 -1.00 -7.96 -14.29
N GLU A 3 -2.19 -8.17 -13.75
CA GLU A 3 -2.85 -7.37 -12.71
C GLU A 3 -2.33 -7.64 -11.29
N PRO A 4 -2.45 -6.67 -10.36
CA PRO A 4 -2.09 -6.88 -8.96
C PRO A 4 -3.06 -7.85 -8.29
N HIS A 5 -2.58 -8.50 -7.24
CA HIS A 5 -3.41 -9.32 -6.38
C HIS A 5 -3.76 -8.54 -5.10
N ARG A 6 -4.93 -8.81 -4.54
CA ARG A 6 -5.36 -8.26 -3.24
C ARG A 6 -5.13 -9.30 -2.14
N ASP A 7 -4.64 -8.85 -1.00
CA ASP A 7 -4.45 -9.73 0.14
C ASP A 7 -5.79 -10.29 0.65
N GLY A 8 -5.91 -11.61 0.72
CA GLY A 8 -7.05 -12.31 1.32
C GLY A 8 -8.38 -12.23 0.56
N ALA A 9 -8.42 -11.68 -0.66
CA ALA A 9 -9.64 -11.52 -1.46
C ALA A 9 -9.32 -11.43 -2.96
N ALA A 10 -10.33 -11.60 -3.82
CA ALA A 10 -10.17 -11.24 -5.23
C ALA A 10 -10.00 -9.72 -5.36
N LEU A 11 -9.36 -9.26 -6.45
CA LEU A 11 -9.03 -7.84 -6.64
C LEU A 11 -10.27 -6.95 -6.52
N THR A 12 -11.37 -7.37 -7.15
CA THR A 12 -12.65 -6.64 -7.22
C THR A 12 -13.70 -7.18 -6.26
N ASP A 13 -13.35 -7.97 -5.24
CA ASP A 13 -14.30 -8.25 -4.16
C ASP A 13 -14.65 -6.97 -3.40
N LYS A 14 -15.85 -6.89 -2.82
CA LYS A 14 -16.29 -5.73 -2.04
C LYS A 14 -15.23 -5.33 -1.00
N LEU A 15 -14.79 -4.06 -1.06
CA LEU A 15 -13.89 -3.48 -0.08
C LEU A 15 -14.69 -2.71 0.97
N LEU A 16 -14.62 -3.15 2.22
CA LEU A 16 -15.22 -2.45 3.35
C LEU A 16 -14.15 -1.60 4.02
N LEU A 17 -14.42 -0.31 4.14
CA LEU A 17 -13.52 0.65 4.77
C LEU A 17 -14.03 0.99 6.16
N GLU A 18 -13.15 0.84 7.15
CA GLU A 18 -13.41 1.35 8.50
C GLU A 18 -13.48 2.88 8.47
N GLN A 19 -14.24 3.47 9.40
CA GLN A 19 -14.34 4.92 9.48
C GLN A 19 -12.96 5.54 9.76
N LEU A 20 -12.70 6.70 9.14
CA LEU A 20 -11.53 7.49 9.51
C LEU A 20 -11.71 8.01 10.95
N PRO A 21 -10.62 8.09 11.74
CA PRO A 21 -10.69 8.60 13.11
C PRO A 21 -11.33 9.99 13.19
N SER A 22 -11.94 10.27 14.35
CA SER A 22 -12.58 11.58 14.64
C SER A 22 -13.73 11.97 13.70
N GLY A 23 -14.26 11.02 12.91
CA GLY A 23 -15.41 11.26 12.02
C GLY A 23 -15.07 12.13 10.79
N ILE A 24 -13.79 12.21 10.41
CA ILE A 24 -13.36 12.99 9.25
C ILE A 24 -13.83 12.31 7.97
N SER A 25 -14.46 13.07 7.07
CA SER A 25 -14.77 12.57 5.72
C SER A 25 -13.51 12.50 4.86
N TRP A 26 -13.37 11.42 4.10
CA TRP A 26 -12.24 11.27 3.20
C TRP A 26 -12.26 12.33 2.10
N SER A 27 -11.15 13.05 1.93
CA SER A 27 -11.01 14.11 0.93
C SER A 27 -10.26 13.67 -0.32
N GLY A 28 -10.11 12.35 -0.53
CA GLY A 28 -9.36 11.80 -1.66
C GLY A 28 -7.88 11.51 -1.42
N LYS A 29 -7.33 11.75 -0.21
CA LYS A 29 -5.88 11.53 0.04
C LYS A 29 -5.56 10.07 0.31
N ILE A 30 -4.53 9.55 -0.36
CA ILE A 30 -4.03 8.19 -0.14
C ILE A 30 -2.53 8.24 0.19
N ALA A 31 -2.14 7.52 1.25
CA ALA A 31 -0.76 7.18 1.49
C ALA A 31 -0.53 5.76 0.95
N TYR A 32 0.15 5.69 -0.19
CA TYR A 32 0.66 4.44 -0.75
C TYR A 32 1.97 4.11 -0.05
N LEU A 33 2.07 2.94 0.56
CA LEU A 33 3.24 2.55 1.35
C LEU A 33 3.82 1.27 0.75
N ASP A 34 5.14 1.22 0.52
CA ASP A 34 5.78 -0.09 0.47
C ASP A 34 5.69 -0.78 1.84
N ARG A 35 5.99 -2.08 1.87
CA ARG A 35 5.90 -2.91 3.06
C ARG A 35 7.28 -3.08 3.70
N ASP A 36 8.17 -3.75 2.98
CA ASP A 36 9.53 -4.09 3.42
C ASP A 36 10.44 -2.85 3.30
N GLY A 37 11.07 -2.43 4.40
CA GLY A 37 11.85 -1.19 4.47
C GLY A 37 11.03 0.08 4.77
N VAL A 38 9.69 -0.02 4.87
CA VAL A 38 8.81 1.14 5.16
C VAL A 38 7.93 0.89 6.39
N ILE A 39 7.23 -0.24 6.44
CA ILE A 39 6.36 -0.63 7.57
C ILE A 39 7.09 -1.65 8.46
N ASN A 40 7.70 -2.66 7.85
CA ASN A 40 8.52 -3.66 8.54
C ASN A 40 9.94 -3.67 8.01
N LEU A 41 10.87 -4.18 8.81
CA LEU A 41 12.24 -4.38 8.37
C LEU A 41 12.28 -5.31 7.16
N GLY A 42 12.97 -4.88 6.11
CA GLY A 42 13.19 -5.70 4.91
C GLY A 42 14.24 -6.78 5.13
N SER A 43 14.24 -7.79 4.26
CA SER A 43 15.23 -8.87 4.25
C SER A 43 15.66 -9.14 2.81
N GLU A 44 16.96 -9.38 2.59
CA GLU A 44 17.48 -9.79 1.26
C GLU A 44 16.85 -11.10 0.78
N ASN A 45 16.48 -11.97 1.73
CA ASN A 45 15.83 -13.25 1.47
C ASN A 45 14.30 -13.17 1.55
N TYR A 46 13.72 -11.96 1.54
CA TYR A 46 12.31 -11.71 1.84
C TYR A 46 11.95 -12.05 3.29
N VAL A 47 10.82 -11.51 3.75
CA VAL A 47 10.16 -11.96 4.98
C VAL A 47 9.27 -13.13 4.58
N ASN A 48 9.66 -14.35 4.96
CA ASN A 48 9.02 -15.58 4.48
C ASN A 48 8.02 -16.18 5.46
N SER A 49 7.99 -15.69 6.70
CA SER A 49 7.09 -16.21 7.72
C SER A 49 6.61 -15.11 8.66
N PRO A 50 5.46 -15.28 9.34
CA PRO A 50 4.98 -14.34 10.34
C PRO A 50 5.97 -14.10 11.50
N ASP A 51 6.83 -15.07 11.80
CA ASP A 51 7.81 -14.98 12.89
C ASP A 51 9.02 -14.11 12.54
N GLU A 52 9.26 -13.89 11.25
CA GLU A 52 10.30 -12.98 10.74
C GLU A 52 9.85 -11.51 10.73
N VAL A 53 8.58 -11.22 11.02
CA VAL A 53 8.03 -9.86 10.98
C VAL A 53 8.58 -9.04 12.14
N VAL A 54 9.33 -7.99 11.79
CA VAL A 54 9.77 -6.94 12.72
C VAL A 54 9.24 -5.60 12.23
N ILE A 55 8.27 -5.02 12.93
CA ILE A 55 7.74 -3.68 12.62
C ILE A 55 8.81 -2.63 12.87
N LEU A 56 8.97 -1.69 11.93
CA LEU A 56 9.93 -0.60 12.06
C LEU A 56 9.51 0.37 13.18
N PRO A 57 10.46 1.10 13.79
CA PRO A 57 10.16 2.08 14.83
C PRO A 57 9.09 3.07 14.39
N ASP A 58 8.14 3.35 15.27
CA ASP A 58 7.05 4.32 15.11
C ASP A 58 6.14 4.13 13.88
N ALA A 59 6.27 3.04 13.12
CA ALA A 59 5.47 2.80 11.91
C ALA A 59 3.96 2.78 12.22
N ALA A 60 3.56 2.16 13.34
CA ALA A 60 2.16 2.15 13.77
C ALA A 60 1.64 3.56 14.08
N GLN A 61 2.41 4.35 14.84
CA GLN A 61 2.06 5.71 15.22
C GLN A 61 1.96 6.61 13.98
N CYS A 62 2.88 6.47 13.02
CA CYS A 62 2.85 7.22 11.77
C CYS A 62 1.61 6.88 10.93
N ILE A 63 1.28 5.60 10.78
CA ILE A 63 0.05 5.17 10.08
C ILE A 63 -1.20 5.72 10.78
N GLY A 64 -1.25 5.65 12.11
CA GLY A 64 -2.33 6.24 12.90
C GLY A 64 -2.43 7.76 12.68
N GLN A 65 -1.31 8.48 12.66
CA GLN A 65 -1.27 9.92 12.38
C GLN A 65 -1.80 10.25 10.98
N LEU A 66 -1.39 9.49 9.96
CA LEU A 66 -1.90 9.65 8.60
C LEU A 66 -3.42 9.46 8.54
N ARG A 67 -3.95 8.42 9.18
CA ARG A 67 -5.39 8.18 9.24
C ARG A 67 -6.14 9.29 9.97
N ARG A 68 -5.62 9.74 11.11
CA ARG A 68 -6.14 10.91 11.83
C ARG A 68 -6.07 12.21 11.00
N ALA A 69 -5.15 12.30 10.04
CA ALA A 69 -5.05 13.40 9.08
C ALA A 69 -5.92 13.22 7.81
N GLY A 70 -6.73 12.16 7.76
CA GLY A 70 -7.68 11.91 6.68
C GLY A 70 -7.14 11.12 5.49
N PHE A 71 -5.99 10.46 5.63
CA PHE A 71 -5.46 9.57 4.60
C PHE A 71 -6.07 8.17 4.68
N ARG A 72 -6.32 7.58 3.51
CA ARG A 72 -6.47 6.13 3.37
C ARG A 72 -5.09 5.50 3.16
N ILE A 73 -4.89 4.31 3.72
CA ILE A 73 -3.61 3.62 3.75
C ILE A 73 -3.66 2.42 2.80
N VAL A 74 -2.90 2.49 1.72
CA VAL A 74 -2.81 1.44 0.71
C VAL A 74 -1.39 0.90 0.69
N VAL A 75 -1.19 -0.36 1.06
CA VAL A 75 0.11 -1.02 0.93
C VAL A 75 0.27 -1.55 -0.49
N VAL A 76 1.41 -1.27 -1.13
CA VAL A 76 1.74 -1.71 -2.49
C VAL A 76 3.12 -2.39 -2.50
N THR A 77 3.16 -3.71 -2.60
CA THR A 77 4.39 -4.48 -2.38
C THR A 77 4.74 -5.50 -3.47
N ASN A 78 6.00 -5.59 -3.85
CA ASN A 78 6.50 -6.57 -4.80
C ASN A 78 6.83 -7.90 -4.09
N GLN A 79 6.02 -8.95 -4.27
CA GLN A 79 6.17 -10.25 -3.59
C GLN A 79 6.38 -11.38 -4.61
N SER A 80 7.45 -11.29 -5.40
CA SER A 80 7.80 -12.32 -6.40
C SER A 80 8.06 -13.73 -5.87
N PRO A 81 8.39 -13.98 -4.58
CA PRO A 81 8.46 -15.35 -4.07
C PRO A 81 7.15 -16.13 -4.24
N VAL A 82 6.00 -15.45 -4.19
CA VAL A 82 4.69 -16.08 -4.35
C VAL A 82 4.51 -16.65 -5.75
N GLY A 83 4.71 -15.86 -6.81
CA GLY A 83 4.58 -16.34 -8.18
C GLY A 83 5.68 -17.32 -8.60
N ARG A 84 6.84 -17.31 -7.91
CA ARG A 84 7.92 -18.28 -8.11
C ARG A 84 7.74 -19.59 -7.33
N GLY A 85 6.66 -19.74 -6.56
CA GLY A 85 6.33 -20.97 -5.85
C GLY A 85 7.21 -21.27 -4.63
N HIS A 86 7.93 -20.27 -4.09
CA HIS A 86 8.66 -20.45 -2.82
C HIS A 86 7.67 -20.64 -1.65
N TRP A 87 6.51 -19.99 -1.73
CA TRP A 87 5.39 -20.08 -0.79
C TRP A 87 4.10 -19.58 -1.45
N ASP A 88 2.95 -19.92 -0.89
CA ASP A 88 1.64 -19.57 -1.46
C ASP A 88 1.10 -18.21 -0.96
N ALA A 89 0.00 -17.77 -1.57
CA ALA A 89 -0.70 -16.55 -1.18
C ALA A 89 -1.26 -16.60 0.25
N ASN A 90 -1.53 -17.79 0.79
CA ASN A 90 -2.02 -17.93 2.15
C ASN A 90 -0.92 -17.63 3.18
N ASN A 91 0.32 -18.03 2.92
CA ASN A 91 1.46 -17.68 3.77
C ASN A 91 1.68 -16.16 3.78
N LEU A 92 1.58 -15.50 2.63
CA LEU A 92 1.61 -14.03 2.54
C LEU A 92 0.48 -13.38 3.33
N HIS A 93 -0.71 -13.93 3.24
CA HIS A 93 -1.83 -13.46 4.04
C HIS A 93 -1.57 -13.59 5.55
N GLN A 94 -0.93 -14.67 6.03
CA GLN A 94 -0.58 -14.79 7.45
C GLN A 94 0.45 -13.74 7.89
N ILE A 95 1.42 -13.40 7.05
CA ILE A 95 2.38 -12.31 7.31
C ILE A 95 1.65 -10.98 7.42
N HIS A 96 0.77 -10.67 6.46
CA HIS A 96 -0.02 -9.45 6.50
C HIS A 96 -0.96 -9.38 7.71
N LYS A 97 -1.57 -10.50 8.12
CA LYS A 97 -2.35 -10.58 9.36
C LYS A 97 -1.51 -10.27 10.60
N LYS A 98 -0.29 -10.81 10.67
CA LYS A 98 0.65 -10.52 11.77
C LYS A 98 1.04 -9.05 11.81
N ILE A 99 1.36 -8.45 10.65
CA ILE A 99 1.66 -7.01 10.54
C ILE A 99 0.47 -6.18 11.02
N ARG A 100 -0.74 -6.42 10.49
CA ARG A 100 -1.97 -5.72 10.89
C ARG A 100 -2.19 -5.79 12.40
N LYS A 101 -2.03 -6.98 13.00
CA LYS A 101 -2.17 -7.18 14.43
C LYS A 101 -1.15 -6.35 15.23
N MET A 102 0.13 -6.42 14.85
CA MET A 102 1.19 -5.70 15.56
C MET A 102 1.05 -4.18 15.45
N LEU A 103 0.57 -3.66 14.31
CA LEU A 103 0.28 -2.23 14.14
C LEU A 103 -0.84 -1.79 15.10
N LEU A 104 -1.95 -2.52 15.12
CA LEU A 104 -3.11 -2.20 15.96
C LEU A 104 -2.85 -2.36 17.47
N GLU A 105 -1.94 -3.26 17.86
CA GLU A 105 -1.48 -3.38 19.25
C GLU A 105 -0.73 -2.14 19.74
N LYS A 106 -0.18 -1.33 18.82
CA LYS A 106 0.62 -0.13 19.15
C LYS A 106 -0.16 1.17 18.99
N ASP A 107 -1.03 1.26 18.00
CA ASP A 107 -1.93 2.39 17.79
C ASP A 107 -3.24 1.88 17.18
N SER A 108 -4.36 2.12 17.84
CA SER A 108 -5.69 1.61 17.43
C SER A 108 -6.15 2.16 16.08
N ASP A 109 -5.61 3.31 15.66
CA ASP A 109 -5.93 3.90 14.37
C ASP A 109 -5.00 3.43 13.26
N ALA A 110 -4.00 2.57 13.53
CA ALA A 110 -3.03 2.09 12.55
C ALA A 110 -3.57 1.00 11.60
N LEU A 111 -4.71 1.27 10.98
CA LEU A 111 -5.37 0.37 10.05
C LEU A 111 -4.79 0.50 8.64
N LEU A 112 -4.59 -0.65 7.97
CA LEU A 112 -4.26 -0.73 6.56
C LEU A 112 -5.57 -0.94 5.78
N ASP A 113 -6.05 0.06 5.02
CA ASP A 113 -7.33 -0.03 4.30
C ASP A 113 -7.27 -1.08 3.19
N LEU A 114 -6.15 -1.16 2.47
CA LEU A 114 -5.97 -2.08 1.36
C LEU A 114 -4.51 -2.56 1.29
N ILE A 115 -4.30 -3.82 0.93
CA ILE A 115 -2.97 -4.37 0.64
C ILE A 115 -3.03 -5.01 -0.75
N LEU A 116 -2.23 -4.48 -1.65
CA LEU A 116 -2.01 -4.99 -3.00
C LEU A 116 -0.58 -5.50 -3.11
N TYR A 117 -0.43 -6.62 -3.82
CA TYR A 117 0.88 -7.18 -4.09
C TYR A 117 1.01 -7.66 -5.53
N SER A 118 2.24 -7.57 -6.04
CA SER A 118 2.60 -8.14 -7.33
C SER A 118 3.33 -9.48 -7.10
N PRO A 119 2.75 -10.64 -7.47
CA PRO A 119 3.40 -11.93 -7.33
C PRO A 119 4.47 -12.20 -8.40
N TYR A 120 4.60 -11.32 -9.39
CA TYR A 120 5.40 -11.58 -10.59
C TYR A 120 6.88 -11.28 -10.39
N ALA A 121 7.70 -12.04 -11.11
CA ALA A 121 9.14 -11.82 -11.17
C ALA A 121 9.49 -10.60 -12.05
N PRO A 122 10.70 -10.03 -11.91
CA PRO A 122 11.12 -8.88 -12.71
C PRO A 122 11.06 -9.10 -14.23
N TRP A 123 11.29 -10.34 -14.70
CA TRP A 123 11.30 -10.68 -16.12
C TRP A 123 9.91 -10.92 -16.73
N ASP A 124 8.85 -10.95 -15.92
CA ASP A 124 7.48 -11.19 -16.42
C ASP A 124 6.86 -9.93 -17.05
N GLY A 125 7.50 -8.76 -16.90
CA GLY A 125 7.00 -7.50 -17.47
C GLY A 125 5.63 -7.08 -16.93
N ALA A 126 5.27 -7.49 -15.72
CA ALA A 126 3.95 -7.25 -15.16
C ALA A 126 3.70 -5.78 -14.84
N TRP A 127 2.54 -5.26 -15.28
CA TRP A 127 2.14 -3.86 -15.01
C TRP A 127 1.87 -3.60 -13.53
N SER A 128 1.46 -4.63 -12.79
CA SER A 128 1.32 -4.56 -11.33
C SER A 128 2.63 -4.44 -10.58
N ARG A 129 3.77 -4.78 -11.19
CA ARG A 129 5.07 -4.82 -10.50
C ARG A 129 5.76 -3.46 -10.57
N LYS A 130 6.08 -2.89 -9.40
CA LYS A 130 6.94 -1.68 -9.35
C LYS A 130 8.27 -1.97 -10.07
N PRO A 131 8.74 -1.12 -11.00
CA PRO A 131 8.46 0.32 -11.08
C PRO A 131 7.19 0.75 -11.84
N ASN A 132 6.38 -0.16 -12.38
CA ASN A 132 5.11 0.22 -13.02
C ASN A 132 4.08 0.67 -11.96
N PRO A 133 3.13 1.56 -12.32
CA PRO A 133 2.18 2.16 -11.38
C PRO A 133 0.93 1.30 -11.11
N GLY A 134 0.81 0.09 -11.68
CA GLY A 134 -0.44 -0.67 -11.70
C GLY A 134 -1.06 -0.97 -10.33
N MET A 135 -0.24 -1.14 -9.27
CA MET A 135 -0.78 -1.27 -7.90
C MET A 135 -1.39 0.03 -7.38
N LEU A 136 -0.81 1.19 -7.72
CA LEU A 136 -1.33 2.49 -7.29
C LEU A 136 -2.62 2.82 -8.06
N GLU A 137 -2.67 2.52 -9.36
CA GLU A 137 -3.86 2.64 -10.21
C GLU A 137 -5.04 1.82 -9.68
N ALA A 138 -4.79 0.55 -9.33
CA ALA A 138 -5.80 -0.30 -8.71
C ALA A 138 -6.19 0.22 -7.32
N GLY A 139 -5.22 0.65 -6.50
CA GLY A 139 -5.44 1.18 -5.16
C GLY A 139 -6.39 2.37 -5.15
N ARG A 140 -6.17 3.36 -6.04
CA ARG A 140 -7.06 4.52 -6.19
C ARG A 140 -8.48 4.09 -6.51
N GLN A 141 -8.67 3.29 -7.56
CA GLN A 141 -9.99 2.91 -8.05
C GLN A 141 -10.77 2.09 -7.00
N LEU A 142 -10.10 1.18 -6.28
CA LEU A 142 -10.74 0.36 -5.25
C LEU A 142 -11.14 1.17 -4.02
N ILE A 143 -10.27 2.06 -3.53
CA ILE A 143 -10.60 2.95 -2.40
C ILE A 143 -11.75 3.87 -2.77
N GLU A 144 -11.71 4.45 -3.97
CA GLU A 144 -12.74 5.36 -4.44
C GLU A 144 -14.09 4.67 -4.64
N ALA A 145 -14.10 3.45 -5.20
CA ALA A 145 -15.30 2.65 -5.31
C ALA A 145 -15.92 2.33 -3.94
N ALA A 146 -15.08 1.97 -2.96
CA ALA A 146 -15.54 1.70 -1.61
C ALA A 146 -16.11 2.95 -0.90
N GLU A 147 -15.44 4.10 -1.02
CA GLU A 147 -15.89 5.38 -0.44
C GLU A 147 -17.19 5.90 -1.07
N ARG A 148 -17.39 5.66 -2.37
CA ARG A 148 -18.62 6.00 -3.08
C ARG A 148 -19.74 4.98 -2.89
N GLY A 149 -19.47 3.87 -2.19
CA GLY A 149 -20.42 2.77 -2.02
C GLY A 149 -20.84 2.12 -3.33
N LEU A 150 -19.95 2.10 -4.34
CA LEU A 150 -20.24 1.48 -5.63
C LEU A 150 -20.32 -0.05 -5.47
N GLU A 151 -21.19 -0.66 -6.27
CA GLU A 151 -21.24 -2.12 -6.39
C GLU A 151 -20.01 -2.63 -7.12
N PHE A 152 -19.32 -3.59 -6.48
CA PHE A 152 -18.05 -4.13 -6.96
C PHE A 152 -18.21 -5.20 -8.05
N ASP A 153 -19.42 -5.77 -8.19
CA ASP A 153 -19.74 -6.86 -9.12
C ASP A 153 -19.46 -6.52 -10.60
N ASN A 154 -19.39 -5.23 -10.95
CA ASN A 154 -19.06 -4.75 -12.31
C ASN A 154 -17.84 -3.82 -12.33
N LEU A 155 -17.07 -3.73 -11.25
CA LEU A 155 -15.89 -2.88 -11.21
C LEU A 155 -14.81 -3.47 -12.12
N THR A 156 -14.50 -2.77 -13.21
CA THR A 156 -13.34 -3.06 -14.04
C THR A 156 -12.23 -2.07 -13.72
N VAL A 157 -11.12 -2.57 -13.18
CA VAL A 157 -9.95 -1.73 -12.92
C VAL A 157 -9.28 -1.42 -14.26
N LYS A 158 -9.11 -0.15 -14.55
CA LYS A 158 -8.43 0.32 -15.76
C LYS A 158 -6.99 0.69 -15.45
N TYR A 159 -6.10 0.54 -16.43
CA TYR A 159 -4.67 0.75 -16.26
C TYR A 159 -4.11 1.58 -17.40
N ASP A 160 -3.02 2.31 -17.16
CA ASP A 160 -2.31 3.08 -18.19
C ASP A 160 -3.28 4.00 -18.98
N HIS A 161 -3.14 4.04 -20.30
CA HIS A 161 -3.94 4.86 -21.21
C HIS A 161 -5.44 4.51 -21.25
N GLU A 162 -5.85 3.34 -20.73
CA GLU A 162 -7.28 3.00 -20.63
C GLU A 162 -7.98 3.80 -19.52
N TRP A 163 -7.23 4.27 -18.51
CA TRP A 163 -7.78 5.03 -17.41
C TRP A 163 -7.61 6.53 -17.61
N THR A 164 -8.59 7.13 -18.29
CA THR A 164 -8.55 8.53 -18.70
C THR A 164 -9.17 9.51 -17.71
N ASP A 165 -10.10 9.04 -16.87
CA ASP A 165 -10.82 9.86 -15.87
C ASP A 165 -10.21 9.63 -14.48
N ARG A 166 -9.00 10.18 -14.29
CA ARG A 166 -8.21 9.99 -13.06
C ARG A 166 -8.55 11.07 -12.03
N SER A 167 -8.86 10.63 -10.82
CA SER A 167 -9.00 11.51 -9.65
C SER A 167 -7.70 12.25 -9.34
N ASP A 168 -7.82 13.43 -8.74
CA ASP A 168 -6.67 14.21 -8.30
C ASP A 168 -5.85 13.45 -7.23
N GLU A 169 -4.53 13.45 -7.42
CA GLU A 169 -3.56 12.81 -6.55
C GLU A 169 -2.66 13.83 -5.84
N SER A 170 -2.90 15.13 -6.00
CA SER A 170 -2.06 16.20 -5.43
C SER A 170 -1.89 16.12 -3.90
N GLY A 171 -2.86 15.52 -3.20
CA GLY A 171 -2.83 15.29 -1.76
C GLY A 171 -2.36 13.90 -1.34
N SER A 172 -1.98 13.04 -2.28
CA SER A 172 -1.51 11.67 -2.04
C SER A 172 0.01 11.57 -2.07
N VAL A 173 0.54 10.53 -1.42
CA VAL A 173 1.98 10.26 -1.36
C VAL A 173 2.28 8.78 -1.60
N MET A 174 3.45 8.48 -2.14
CA MET A 174 4.03 7.14 -2.15
C MET A 174 5.31 7.13 -1.31
N VAL A 175 5.37 6.27 -0.30
CA VAL A 175 6.56 6.09 0.55
C VAL A 175 7.23 4.77 0.21
N GLY A 176 8.54 4.82 -0.05
CA GLY A 176 9.35 3.65 -0.40
C GLY A 176 10.82 3.85 -0.06
N ASP A 177 11.57 2.78 0.17
CA ASP A 177 13.02 2.85 0.44
C ASP A 177 13.86 2.70 -0.85
N ARG A 178 13.26 2.21 -1.93
CA ARG A 178 13.95 1.87 -3.17
C ARG A 178 13.57 2.78 -4.34
N GLY A 179 14.45 2.82 -5.34
CA GLY A 179 14.21 3.58 -6.57
C GLY A 179 12.97 3.11 -7.35
N VAL A 180 12.61 1.83 -7.26
CA VAL A 180 11.41 1.29 -7.93
C VAL A 180 10.12 1.92 -7.41
N ASP A 181 10.08 2.31 -6.13
CA ASP A 181 8.94 2.99 -5.54
C ASP A 181 8.81 4.41 -6.08
N MET A 182 9.95 5.10 -6.20
CA MET A 182 10.00 6.47 -6.71
C MET A 182 9.64 6.52 -8.19
N SER A 183 10.08 5.52 -8.98
CA SER A 183 9.63 5.37 -10.36
C SER A 183 8.13 5.12 -10.44
N ALA A 184 7.57 4.20 -9.63
CA ALA A 184 6.13 3.96 -9.62
C ALA A 184 5.34 5.21 -9.21
N ALA A 185 5.83 5.97 -8.23
CA ALA A 185 5.25 7.25 -7.82
C ALA A 185 5.25 8.28 -8.95
N SER A 186 6.38 8.41 -9.66
CA SER A 186 6.55 9.33 -10.78
C SER A 186 5.66 8.97 -11.97
N GLU A 187 5.63 7.70 -12.38
CA GLU A 187 4.78 7.21 -13.46
C GLU A 187 3.29 7.39 -13.11
N PHE A 188 2.94 7.16 -11.84
CA PHE A 188 1.59 7.37 -11.37
C PHE A 188 1.23 8.87 -11.27
N GLY A 189 2.19 9.75 -10.99
CA GLY A 189 1.96 11.19 -10.82
C GLY A 189 1.60 11.57 -9.37
N VAL A 190 2.25 10.96 -8.38
CA VAL A 190 2.07 11.29 -6.95
C VAL A 190 3.40 11.71 -6.33
N LEU A 191 3.35 12.40 -5.20
CA LEU A 191 4.55 12.76 -4.47
C LEU A 191 5.26 11.50 -3.93
N GLY A 192 6.39 11.15 -4.54
CA GLY A 192 7.28 10.09 -4.04
C GLY A 192 8.19 10.59 -2.92
N LEU A 193 8.18 9.91 -1.78
CA LEU A 193 9.03 10.20 -0.63
C LEU A 193 9.90 8.98 -0.33
N ARG A 194 11.22 9.16 -0.45
CA ARG A 194 12.18 8.10 -0.17
C ARG A 194 12.59 8.15 1.31
N CYS A 195 12.48 7.03 2.01
CA CYS A 195 12.91 6.91 3.40
C CYS A 195 14.17 6.05 3.58
N ASP A 196 14.87 6.23 4.70
CA ASP A 196 15.84 5.28 5.23
C ASP A 196 15.14 3.98 5.65
N SER A 197 15.62 2.82 5.20
CA SER A 197 14.98 1.52 5.45
C SER A 197 15.05 1.03 6.91
N ASN A 198 15.85 1.67 7.76
CA ASN A 198 15.92 1.39 9.20
C ASN A 198 14.92 2.23 10.00
N LEU A 199 14.45 3.34 9.44
CA LEU A 199 13.46 4.24 10.05
C LEU A 199 12.07 4.03 9.43
N GLY A 200 12.02 3.68 8.15
CA GLY A 200 10.79 3.50 7.39
C GLY A 200 9.97 4.77 7.28
N ILE A 201 8.65 4.64 7.38
CA ILE A 201 7.72 5.78 7.25
C ILE A 201 7.98 6.91 8.26
N SER A 202 8.58 6.62 9.42
CA SER A 202 8.90 7.63 10.44
C SER A 202 9.89 8.69 9.95
N ASP A 203 10.76 8.35 8.99
CA ASP A 203 11.74 9.26 8.40
C ASP A 203 11.09 10.43 7.63
N VAL A 204 9.91 10.18 7.04
CA VAL A 204 9.24 11.12 6.13
C VAL A 204 7.91 11.64 6.67
N ILE A 205 7.47 11.19 7.85
CA ILE A 205 6.14 11.53 8.38
C ILE A 205 5.93 13.04 8.57
N GLY A 206 6.97 13.76 9.01
CA GLY A 206 6.94 15.22 9.15
C GLY A 206 6.68 15.91 7.81
N THR A 207 7.34 15.45 6.75
CA THR A 207 7.14 15.95 5.39
C THR A 207 5.72 15.70 4.89
N ILE A 208 5.15 14.51 5.14
CA ILE A 208 3.78 14.18 4.71
C ILE A 208 2.74 15.07 5.39
N LEU A 209 2.90 15.31 6.69
CA LEU A 209 1.94 16.06 7.51
C LEU A 209 2.19 17.57 7.54
N GLY A 210 3.21 18.06 6.83
CA GLY A 210 3.56 19.48 6.78
C GLY A 210 4.18 20.02 8.08
N GLY A 211 4.74 19.14 8.93
CA GLY A 211 5.46 19.51 10.15
C GLY A 211 6.91 19.84 9.84
N VAL A 212 7.36 21.03 10.25
CA VAL A 212 8.78 21.37 10.32
C VAL A 212 9.43 20.45 11.35
N ALA A 213 10.47 19.73 10.95
CA ALA A 213 11.32 18.94 11.84
C ALA A 213 11.89 19.77 13.00
#